data_AF-A0A3T0Y6X1-F1
#
_entry.id   AF-A0A3T0Y6X1-F1
#
_cell.length_a   1.000
_cell.length_b   1.000
_cell.length_c   1.000
_cell.angle_alpha   90.00
_cell.angle_beta   90.00
_cell.angle_gamma   90.00
#
_symmetry.space_group_name_H-M   'P 1'
#
loop_
_entity.id
_entity.type
_entity.pdbx_description
1 polymer ?
#
loop_
_entity_poly.entity_id
_entity_poly.type
_entity_poly.pdbx_seq_one_letter_code
_entity_poly.pdbx_strand_id
1 'polypeptide(L)'
;MNGVQFEDRTRTTAGHVLLAGYRMAVLDSFTASPGNFAWDGRSLRHQGRPVELQLPTTVRAVQELFPDFHVAGWVVVHGAPDNPFAPVIDVPPGFDRSSPAVVQVVNAGTTVRTVRSFLASGPTPNVVQLHALARLLAGAGS
;
A
#
# COMPACT_ATOMS: atom_id res chain seq x y z
N MET A 1 -14.22 0.96 9.52
CA MET A 1 -13.10 1.58 8.77
C MET A 1 -13.67 1.94 7.41
N ASN A 2 -13.56 3.19 6.96
CA ASN A 2 -14.01 3.60 5.62
C ASN A 2 -12.96 3.12 4.62
N GLY A 3 -13.22 1.98 3.97
CA GLY A 3 -12.33 1.37 2.98
C GLY A 3 -12.91 1.47 1.56
N VAL A 4 -12.16 0.97 0.58
CA VAL A 4 -12.67 0.74 -0.78
C VAL A 4 -12.96 -0.74 -0.93
N GLN A 5 -14.21 -1.08 -1.23
CA GLN A 5 -14.60 -2.42 -1.60
C GLN A 5 -14.71 -2.51 -3.13
N PHE A 6 -14.04 -3.50 -3.72
CA PHE A 6 -14.07 -3.71 -5.15
C PHE A 6 -15.17 -4.68 -5.56
N GLU A 7 -15.81 -4.43 -6.70
CA GLU A 7 -16.79 -5.32 -7.32
C GLU A 7 -16.12 -6.49 -8.06
N ASP A 8 -15.28 -7.25 -7.35
CA ASP A 8 -14.76 -8.53 -7.82
C ASP A 8 -15.49 -9.71 -7.16
N ARG A 9 -15.18 -10.93 -7.60
CA ARG A 9 -15.82 -12.15 -7.08
C ARG A 9 -15.62 -12.32 -5.57
N THR A 10 -14.51 -11.84 -5.03
CA THR A 10 -14.10 -12.01 -3.63
C THR A 10 -14.49 -10.84 -2.74
N ARG A 11 -15.06 -9.76 -3.30
CA ARG A 11 -15.36 -8.51 -2.60
C ARG A 11 -14.13 -7.95 -1.88
N THR A 12 -13.02 -7.92 -2.60
CA THR A 12 -11.72 -7.49 -2.07
C THR A 12 -11.81 -6.08 -1.48
N THR A 13 -11.12 -5.85 -0.36
CA THR A 13 -11.10 -4.55 0.34
C THR A 13 -9.70 -3.96 0.39
N ALA A 14 -9.61 -2.63 0.25
CA ALA A 14 -8.42 -1.84 0.57
C ALA A 14 -8.74 -0.82 1.67
N GLY A 15 -7.76 -0.53 2.53
CA GLY A 15 -7.90 0.56 3.50
C GLY A 15 -8.07 1.90 2.78
N HIS A 16 -7.17 2.21 1.84
CA HIS A 16 -7.26 3.40 0.99
C HIS A 16 -6.70 3.13 -0.42
N VAL A 17 -7.16 3.91 -1.39
CA VAL A 17 -6.57 3.99 -2.74
C VAL A 17 -6.30 5.44 -3.08
N LEU A 18 -5.07 5.75 -3.49
CA LEU A 18 -4.67 7.06 -4.00
C LEU A 18 -4.45 6.97 -5.50
N LEU A 19 -4.98 7.94 -6.24
CA LEU A 19 -4.92 8.00 -7.70
C LEU A 19 -4.20 9.27 -8.16
N ALA A 20 -3.17 9.12 -8.99
CA ALA A 20 -2.45 10.22 -9.63
C ALA A 20 -1.97 9.79 -11.02
N GLY A 21 -2.40 10.47 -12.09
CA GLY A 21 -2.08 10.01 -13.44
C GLY A 21 -2.69 8.63 -13.72
N TYR A 22 -1.86 7.75 -14.25
CA TYR A 22 -2.13 6.31 -14.42
C TYR A 22 -1.61 5.47 -13.24
N ARG A 23 -1.24 6.08 -12.11
CA ARG A 23 -0.68 5.37 -10.96
C ARG A 23 -1.68 5.27 -9.82
N MET A 24 -1.80 4.09 -9.25
CA MET A 24 -2.62 3.82 -8.08
C MET A 24 -1.76 3.29 -6.94
N ALA A 25 -1.86 3.94 -5.77
CA ALA A 25 -1.29 3.42 -4.54
C ALA A 25 -2.40 2.82 -3.69
N VAL A 26 -2.28 1.53 -3.36
CA VAL A 26 -3.19 0.82 -2.44
C VAL A 26 -2.54 0.79 -1.07
N LEU A 27 -3.22 1.29 -0.06
CA LEU A 27 -2.70 1.39 1.29
C LEU A 27 -3.54 0.55 2.24
N ASP A 28 -2.85 -0.14 3.13
CA ASP A 28 -3.42 -0.74 4.33
C ASP A 28 -2.57 -0.34 5.52
N SER A 29 -3.15 -0.34 6.71
CA SER A 29 -2.43 0.04 7.92
C SER A 29 -2.91 -0.70 9.14
N PHE A 30 -2.00 -0.90 10.09
CA PHE A 30 -2.33 -1.46 11.39
C PHE A 30 -1.44 -0.86 12.47
N THR A 31 -1.97 -0.87 13.69
CA THR A 31 -1.21 -0.56 14.89
C THR A 31 -0.56 -1.82 15.44
N ALA A 32 0.66 -1.70 15.94
CA ALA A 32 1.37 -2.80 16.57
C ALA A 32 2.08 -2.35 17.83
N SER A 33 2.26 -3.29 18.76
CA SER A 33 3.12 -3.04 19.92
C SER A 33 4.56 -2.72 19.47
N PRO A 34 5.34 -1.97 20.26
CA PRO A 34 6.75 -1.76 19.99
C PRO A 34 7.51 -3.09 19.82
N GLY A 35 8.46 -3.12 18.89
CA GLY A 35 9.25 -4.31 18.61
C GLY A 35 9.90 -4.28 17.23
N ASN A 36 10.72 -5.30 16.96
CA ASN A 36 11.46 -5.42 15.71
C ASN A 36 10.55 -6.00 14.62
N PHE A 37 10.50 -5.32 13.48
CA PHE A 37 9.86 -5.80 12.27
C PHE A 37 10.91 -6.18 11.23
N ALA A 38 10.68 -7.27 10.51
CA ALA A 38 11.52 -7.69 9.39
C ALA A 38 10.66 -7.98 8.16
N TRP A 39 11.03 -7.40 7.03
CA TRP A 39 10.37 -7.55 5.75
C TRP A 39 11.37 -8.02 4.68
N ASP A 40 11.12 -9.17 4.07
CA ASP A 40 11.99 -9.76 3.05
C ASP A 40 11.48 -9.58 1.61
N GLY A 41 10.40 -8.83 1.43
CA GLY A 41 9.70 -8.69 0.14
C GLY A 41 8.54 -9.66 -0.07
N ARG A 42 8.39 -10.66 0.81
CA ARG A 42 7.34 -11.67 0.71
C ARG A 42 6.59 -11.87 2.02
N SER A 43 7.31 -11.87 3.14
CA SER A 43 6.77 -12.16 4.48
C SER A 43 7.18 -11.07 5.46
N LEU A 44 6.18 -10.56 6.19
CA LEU A 44 6.41 -9.66 7.30
C LEU A 44 6.53 -10.47 8.58
N ARG A 45 7.52 -10.15 9.41
CA ARG A 45 7.68 -10.73 10.74
C ARG A 45 7.72 -9.65 11.80
N HIS A 46 7.11 -9.93 12.94
CA HIS A 46 7.18 -9.11 14.14
C HIS A 46 7.71 -9.98 15.28
N GLN A 47 8.87 -9.61 15.84
CA GLN A 47 9.58 -10.41 16.87
C GLN A 47 9.77 -11.88 16.45
N GLY A 48 10.10 -12.11 15.17
CA GLY A 48 10.30 -13.45 14.60
C GLY A 48 9.02 -14.21 14.24
N ARG A 49 7.83 -13.72 14.62
CA ARG A 49 6.54 -14.34 14.29
C ARG A 49 5.98 -13.77 12.99
N PRO A 50 5.38 -14.59 12.11
CA PRO A 50 4.78 -14.10 10.87
C PRO A 50 3.59 -13.17 11.17
N VAL A 51 3.47 -12.13 10.35
CA VAL A 51 2.32 -11.22 10.30
C VAL A 51 1.61 -11.46 8.98
N GLU A 52 0.34 -11.82 9.04
CA GLU A 52 -0.48 -12.03 7.85
C GLU A 52 -0.87 -10.69 7.23
N LEU A 53 -0.71 -10.57 5.91
CA LEU A 53 -1.03 -9.37 5.15
C LEU A 53 -2.00 -9.73 4.02
N GLN A 54 -3.14 -9.03 3.96
CA GLN A 54 -4.07 -9.17 2.84
C GLN A 54 -3.67 -8.30 1.64
N LEU A 55 -2.88 -7.25 1.87
CA LEU A 55 -2.54 -6.25 0.85
C LEU A 55 -1.93 -6.82 -0.44
N PRO A 56 -1.04 -7.84 -0.43
CA PRO A 56 -0.55 -8.44 -1.68
C PRO A 56 -1.67 -8.99 -2.56
N THR A 57 -2.67 -9.65 -1.96
CA THR A 57 -3.86 -10.15 -2.66
C THR A 57 -4.71 -8.99 -3.16
N THR A 58 -4.92 -7.96 -2.33
CA THR A 58 -5.66 -6.76 -2.71
C THR A 58 -5.02 -6.04 -3.90
N VAL A 59 -3.71 -5.82 -3.88
CA VAL A 59 -2.97 -5.17 -4.97
C VAL A 59 -3.15 -5.93 -6.27
N ARG A 60 -3.06 -7.26 -6.24
CA ARG A 60 -3.28 -8.10 -7.42
C ARG A 60 -4.70 -7.95 -7.98
N ALA A 61 -5.72 -7.98 -7.13
CA ALA A 61 -7.10 -7.77 -7.57
C ALA A 61 -7.28 -6.39 -8.21
N VAL A 62 -6.67 -5.34 -7.63
CA VAL A 62 -6.72 -3.98 -8.20
C VAL A 62 -5.98 -3.91 -9.54
N GLN A 63 -4.84 -4.59 -9.70
CA GLN A 63 -4.14 -4.69 -10.98
C GLN A 63 -5.02 -5.35 -12.06
N GLU A 64 -5.76 -6.40 -11.71
CA GLU A 64 -6.68 -7.08 -12.61
C GLU A 64 -7.88 -6.18 -12.99
N LEU A 65 -8.38 -5.36 -12.06
CA LEU A 65 -9.49 -4.43 -12.30
C LEU A 65 -9.08 -3.18 -13.08
N PHE A 66 -7.83 -2.74 -12.98
CA PHE A 66 -7.29 -1.52 -13.59
C PHE A 66 -6.02 -1.83 -14.40
N PRO A 67 -6.11 -2.60 -15.50
CA PRO A 67 -4.95 -3.08 -16.24
C PRO A 67 -4.11 -1.97 -16.90
N ASP A 68 -4.73 -0.82 -17.18
CA ASP A 68 -4.05 0.35 -17.76
C ASP A 68 -3.33 1.21 -16.70
N PHE A 69 -3.41 0.81 -15.42
CA PHE A 69 -2.83 1.54 -14.31
C PHE A 69 -1.63 0.79 -13.74
N HIS A 70 -0.62 1.56 -13.35
CA HIS A 70 0.49 1.05 -12.59
C HIS A 70 0.13 1.09 -11.10
N VAL A 71 -0.17 -0.09 -10.55
CA VAL A 71 -0.67 -0.28 -9.18
C VAL A 71 0.43 -0.83 -8.29
N ALA A 72 0.64 -0.23 -7.12
CA ALA A 72 1.55 -0.73 -6.08
C ALA A 72 0.93 -0.61 -4.68
N GLY A 73 1.50 -1.32 -3.70
CA GLY A 73 0.95 -1.42 -2.34
C GLY A 73 1.87 -0.89 -1.24
N TRP A 74 1.28 -0.30 -0.19
CA TRP A 74 1.95 0.07 1.06
C TRP A 74 1.20 -0.47 2.27
N VAL A 75 1.90 -1.25 3.10
CA VAL A 75 1.47 -1.56 4.46
C VAL A 75 2.14 -0.56 5.40
N VAL A 76 1.34 0.25 6.08
CA VAL A 76 1.80 1.22 7.06
C VAL A 76 1.70 0.63 8.46
N VAL A 77 2.85 0.44 9.11
CA VAL A 77 2.92 -0.03 10.49
C VAL A 77 2.99 1.17 11.42
N HIS A 78 1.99 1.35 12.26
CA HIS A 78 1.95 2.35 13.31
C HIS A 78 2.47 1.73 14.62
N GLY A 79 3.70 2.10 15.01
CA GLY A 79 4.32 1.60 16.24
C GLY A 79 4.02 2.49 17.44
N ALA A 80 4.98 3.33 17.82
CA ALA A 80 4.84 4.23 18.95
C ALA A 80 3.99 5.47 18.59
N PRO A 81 3.00 5.86 19.40
CA PRO A 81 2.10 6.99 19.09
C PRO A 81 2.79 8.34 18.88
N ASP A 82 3.93 8.54 19.52
CA ASP A 82 4.70 9.79 19.57
C ASP A 82 5.91 9.79 18.62
N ASN A 83 6.16 8.68 17.92
CA ASN A 83 7.27 8.55 16.98
C ASN A 83 6.80 7.97 15.63
N PRO A 84 6.60 8.81 14.60
CA PRO A 84 6.16 8.34 13.28
C PRO A 84 7.22 7.49 12.57
N PHE A 85 8.48 7.56 12.99
CA PHE A 85 9.57 6.75 12.43
C PHE A 85 9.73 5.39 13.15
N ALA A 86 8.90 5.10 14.15
CA ALA A 86 8.76 3.78 14.74
C ALA A 86 7.60 3.00 14.08
N PRO A 87 7.75 1.67 13.88
CA PRO A 87 8.94 0.87 14.17
C PRO A 87 10.02 0.99 13.08
N VAL A 88 11.23 0.57 13.43
CA VAL A 88 12.27 0.25 12.43
C VAL A 88 11.90 -1.07 11.78
N ILE A 89 11.94 -1.10 10.44
CA ILE A 89 11.64 -2.28 9.63
C ILE A 89 12.94 -2.72 8.96
N ASP A 90 13.47 -3.83 9.43
CA ASP A 90 14.65 -4.47 8.89
C ASP A 90 14.33 -5.07 7.52
N VAL A 91 15.24 -4.88 6.58
CA VAL A 91 15.17 -5.50 5.25
C VAL A 91 16.50 -6.14 4.93
N PRO A 92 16.54 -7.22 4.11
CA PRO A 92 17.78 -7.82 3.67
C PRO A 92 18.71 -6.82 2.96
N PRO A 93 20.05 -6.97 3.06
CA PRO A 93 20.99 -6.21 2.26
C PRO A 93 20.67 -6.34 0.77
N GLY A 94 20.69 -5.22 0.03
CA GLY A 94 20.37 -5.20 -1.40
C GLY A 94 18.88 -5.28 -1.73
N PHE A 95 17.99 -5.27 -0.73
CA PHE A 95 16.55 -5.19 -0.97
C PHE A 95 16.19 -3.86 -1.65
N ASP A 96 15.72 -3.94 -2.89
CA ASP A 96 15.28 -2.76 -3.64
C ASP A 96 13.91 -2.28 -3.16
N ARG A 97 13.93 -1.37 -2.18
CA ARG A 97 12.73 -0.69 -1.68
C ARG A 97 12.05 0.19 -2.73
N SER A 98 12.70 0.48 -3.86
CA SER A 98 12.11 1.26 -4.95
C SER A 98 11.41 0.39 -5.99
N SER A 99 11.56 -0.93 -5.92
CA SER A 99 10.90 -1.87 -6.82
C SER A 99 9.38 -1.78 -6.66
N PRO A 100 8.63 -1.39 -7.71
CA PRO A 100 7.18 -1.28 -7.64
C PRO A 100 6.45 -2.62 -7.66
N ALA A 101 7.17 -3.71 -7.97
CA ALA A 101 6.62 -5.06 -8.06
C ALA A 101 6.35 -5.69 -6.68
N VAL A 102 6.76 -5.03 -5.59
CA VAL A 102 6.69 -5.57 -4.24
C VAL A 102 5.91 -4.60 -3.35
N VAL A 103 4.98 -5.15 -2.58
CA VAL A 103 4.31 -4.40 -1.50
C VAL A 103 5.37 -3.84 -0.56
N GLN A 104 5.33 -2.54 -0.32
CA GLN A 104 6.25 -1.90 0.61
C GLN A 104 5.69 -1.99 2.03
N VAL A 105 6.51 -2.36 3.00
CA VAL A 105 6.18 -2.24 4.43
C VAL A 105 6.98 -1.07 4.99
N VAL A 106 6.28 -0.08 5.54
CA VAL A 106 6.85 1.20 5.98
C VAL A 106 6.25 1.67 7.29
N ASN A 107 6.97 2.51 8.03
CA ASN A 107 6.38 3.27 9.14
C ASN A 107 5.68 4.54 8.63
N ALA A 108 4.90 5.17 9.51
CA ALA A 108 4.10 6.35 9.17
C ALA A 108 4.95 7.50 8.59
N GLY A 109 6.12 7.78 9.19
CA GLY A 109 7.02 8.87 8.78
C GLY A 109 7.65 8.65 7.42
N THR A 110 7.84 7.39 7.00
CA THR A 110 8.40 7.05 5.68
C THR A 110 7.32 7.03 4.59
N THR A 111 6.06 6.78 4.96
CA THR A 111 4.93 6.56 4.03
C THR A 111 4.75 7.71 3.06
N VAL A 112 4.69 8.95 3.55
CA VAL A 112 4.43 10.13 2.71
C VAL A 112 5.47 10.26 1.61
N ARG A 113 6.75 10.06 1.94
CA ARG A 113 7.87 10.20 1.00
C ARG A 113 7.80 9.12 -0.09
N THR A 114 7.59 7.86 0.29
CA THR A 114 7.61 6.74 -0.68
C THR A 114 6.39 6.75 -1.58
N VAL A 115 5.20 7.00 -1.02
CA VAL A 115 3.95 7.12 -1.78
C VAL A 115 4.02 8.31 -2.75
N ARG A 116 4.48 9.48 -2.28
CA ARG A 116 4.65 10.65 -3.16
C ARG A 116 5.64 10.38 -4.29
N SER A 117 6.78 9.77 -3.98
CA SER A 117 7.78 9.41 -5.00
C SER A 117 7.19 8.49 -6.07
N PHE A 118 6.38 7.52 -5.66
CA PHE A 118 5.69 6.63 -6.61
C PHE A 118 4.69 7.39 -7.47
N LEU A 119 3.76 8.14 -6.85
CA LEU A 119 2.70 8.84 -7.57
C LEU A 119 3.24 9.90 -8.55
N ALA A 120 4.34 10.57 -8.19
CA ALA A 120 4.96 11.61 -9.00
C ALA A 120 5.82 11.08 -10.18
N SER A 121 6.14 9.78 -10.21
CA SER A 121 7.08 9.22 -11.20
C SER A 121 6.47 8.97 -12.60
N GLY A 122 5.16 9.13 -12.76
CA GLY A 122 4.48 8.94 -14.05
C GLY A 122 4.38 10.22 -14.89
N PRO A 123 4.24 10.13 -16.23
CA PRO A 123 3.75 11.24 -17.04
C PRO A 123 2.47 11.86 -16.47
N THR A 124 2.41 13.19 -16.48
CA THR A 124 1.22 14.00 -16.10
C THR A 124 0.55 13.53 -14.80
N PRO A 125 1.27 13.49 -13.64
CA PRO A 125 0.74 12.91 -12.40
C PRO A 125 -0.47 13.68 -11.83
N ASN A 126 -0.66 14.92 -12.29
CA ASN A 126 -1.78 15.80 -11.93
C ASN A 126 -3.02 15.61 -12.80
N VAL A 127 -3.01 14.72 -13.80
CA VAL A 127 -4.15 14.45 -14.68
C VAL A 127 -4.80 13.13 -14.29
N VAL A 128 -6.05 13.15 -13.85
CA VAL A 128 -6.78 11.95 -13.40
C VAL A 128 -7.81 11.52 -14.44
N GLN A 129 -7.85 10.23 -14.76
CA GLN A 129 -8.90 9.67 -15.61
C GLN A 129 -10.22 9.53 -14.84
N LEU A 130 -11.24 10.29 -15.24
CA LEU A 130 -12.54 10.34 -14.55
C LEU A 130 -13.23 8.97 -14.47
N HIS A 131 -13.09 8.12 -15.49
CA HIS A 131 -13.68 6.79 -15.48
C HIS A 131 -13.08 5.89 -14.39
N ALA A 132 -11.76 5.94 -14.20
CA ALA A 132 -11.10 5.20 -13.13
C ALA A 132 -11.48 5.74 -11.75
N LEU A 133 -11.54 7.07 -11.61
CA LEU A 133 -12.00 7.71 -10.38
C LEU A 133 -13.45 7.31 -10.04
N ALA A 134 -14.37 7.33 -11.01
CA ALA A 134 -15.76 6.95 -10.81
C ALA A 134 -15.89 5.50 -10.31
N ARG A 135 -15.12 4.56 -10.88
CA ARG A 135 -15.07 3.17 -10.43
C ARG A 135 -14.57 3.03 -8.98
N LEU A 136 -13.55 3.79 -8.60
CA LEU A 136 -13.05 3.81 -7.22
C LEU A 136 -14.08 4.41 -6.24
N LEU A 137 -14.75 5.49 -6.63
CA LEU A 137 -15.77 6.13 -5.81
C LEU A 137 -16.99 5.24 -5.59
N ALA A 138 -17.39 4.45 -6.60
CA ALA A 138 -18.46 3.47 -6.45
C ALA A 138 -18.16 2.44 -5.34
N GLY A 139 -16.89 2.05 -5.19
CA GLY A 139 -16.44 1.14 -4.12
C GLY A 139 -16.15 1.79 -2.76
N ALA A 140 -16.05 3.13 -2.70
CA ALA A 140 -15.71 3.85 -1.48
C ALA A 140 -16.93 4.26 -0.63
N GLY A 141 -18.14 4.04 -1.13
CA GLY A 141 -19.41 4.46 -0.51
C GLY A 141 -20.34 3.31 -0.10
N SER A 142 -19.87 2.06 -0.16
CA SER A 142 -20.62 0.85 0.24
C SER A 142 -20.36 0.43 1.68
#